data_AF-C7CCE1-F1
#
_entry.id   AF-C7CCE1-F1
#
_cell.length_a   1.000
_cell.length_b   1.000
_cell.length_c   1.000
_cell.angle_alpha   90.00
_cell.angle_beta   90.00
_cell.angle_gamma   90.00
#
_symmetry.space_group_name_H-M   'P 1'
#
loop_
_entity.id
_entity.type
_entity.pdbx_description
1 polymer ?
#
loop_
_entity_poly.entity_id
_entity_poly.type
_entity_poly.pdbx_seq_one_letter_code
_entity_poly.pdbx_strand_id
1 'polypeptide(L)'
;MHPPFDLARLRARFPSGYVDSARRATLTSAVVCHGLTEDDLGQQSFCSEMSARREWADANCRCDYVVEPIRDRQSRLVGRVFRFADANEAFAFKMRF
;
A
#
# COMPACT_ATOMS: atom_id res chain seq x y z
N MET A 1 -36.37 13.18 -14.98
CA MET A 1 -35.00 13.71 -14.86
C MET A 1 -34.09 12.56 -14.47
N HIS A 2 -33.35 11.97 -15.42
CA HIS A 2 -32.28 11.03 -15.08
C HIS A 2 -31.07 11.82 -14.56
N PRO A 3 -30.46 11.44 -13.43
CA PRO A 3 -29.20 12.03 -13.03
C PRO A 3 -28.16 11.74 -14.13
N PRO A 4 -27.40 12.75 -14.62
CA PRO A 4 -26.51 12.62 -15.77
C PRO A 4 -25.26 11.77 -15.49
N PHE A 5 -25.07 11.32 -14.26
CA PHE A 5 -23.93 10.53 -13.84
C PHE A 5 -24.39 9.28 -13.09
N ASP A 6 -24.18 8.13 -13.72
CA ASP A 6 -24.37 6.82 -13.10
C ASP A 6 -23.19 6.55 -12.15
N LEU A 7 -23.32 7.05 -10.92
CA LEU A 7 -22.32 6.86 -9.85
C LEU A 7 -22.08 5.36 -9.53
N ALA A 8 -23.02 4.47 -9.88
CA ALA A 8 -22.86 3.04 -9.70
C ALA A 8 -21.83 2.45 -10.69
N ARG A 9 -21.74 2.98 -11.92
CA ARG A 9 -20.72 2.57 -12.89
C ARG A 9 -19.31 3.04 -12.55
N LEU A 10 -19.18 4.17 -11.85
CA LEU A 10 -17.90 4.64 -11.32
C LEU A 10 -17.33 3.70 -10.26
N ARG A 11 -18.21 3.06 -9.48
CA ARG A 11 -17.83 2.06 -8.46
C ARG A 11 -17.32 0.74 -9.04
N ALA A 12 -17.81 0.34 -10.21
CA ALA A 12 -17.38 -0.87 -10.91
C ALA A 12 -16.01 -0.73 -11.61
N ARG A 13 -15.44 0.49 -11.61
CA ARG A 13 -14.22 0.84 -12.34
C ARG A 13 -13.15 1.42 -11.42
N PHE A 14 -13.00 0.88 -10.21
CA PHE A 14 -11.82 1.19 -9.41
C PHE A 14 -10.66 0.33 -9.90
N PRO A 15 -9.65 0.93 -10.55
CA PRO A 15 -8.45 0.21 -10.92
C PRO A 15 -7.73 -0.24 -9.65
N SER A 16 -7.00 -1.35 -9.75
CA SER A 16 -6.05 -1.85 -8.75
C SER A 16 -5.28 -0.70 -8.09
N GLY A 17 -5.71 -0.26 -6.91
CA GLY A 17 -5.13 0.89 -6.22
C GLY A 17 -6.06 1.65 -5.27
N TYR A 18 -7.39 1.57 -5.43
CA TYR A 18 -8.32 2.14 -4.45
C TYR A 18 -8.54 1.15 -3.29
N VAL A 19 -7.90 1.42 -2.15
CA VAL A 19 -8.21 0.72 -0.90
C VAL A 19 -9.46 1.37 -0.32
N ASP A 20 -10.62 0.76 -0.54
CA ASP A 20 -11.87 1.17 0.09
C ASP A 20 -11.73 1.10 1.63
N SER A 21 -12.44 1.96 2.35
CA SER A 21 -12.39 2.04 3.82
C SER A 21 -12.68 0.68 4.46
N ALA A 22 -13.56 -0.12 3.85
CA ALA A 22 -13.89 -1.47 4.28
C ALA A 22 -12.68 -2.43 4.14
N ARG A 23 -11.92 -2.32 3.05
CA ARG A 23 -10.71 -3.12 2.84
C ARG A 23 -9.56 -2.67 3.75
N ARG A 24 -9.47 -1.38 4.07
CA ARG A 24 -8.50 -0.90 5.06
C ARG A 24 -8.84 -1.38 6.48
N ALA A 25 -10.12 -1.51 6.82
CA ALA A 25 -10.56 -1.97 8.13
C ALA A 25 -10.16 -3.43 8.42
N THR A 26 -10.01 -4.26 7.38
CA THR A 26 -9.53 -5.65 7.52
C THR A 26 -8.00 -5.75 7.63
N LEU A 27 -7.26 -4.68 7.31
CA LEU A 27 -5.80 -4.63 7.33
C LEU A 27 -5.30 -3.99 8.63
N THR A 28 -5.38 -4.79 9.70
CA THR A 28 -5.16 -4.36 11.07
C THR A 28 -3.69 -4.16 11.42
N SER A 29 -2.78 -4.86 10.73
CA SER A 29 -1.35 -4.85 11.00
C SER A 29 -0.61 -3.98 9.97
N ALA A 30 0.31 -3.14 10.42
CA ALA A 30 1.00 -2.19 9.54
C ALA A 30 2.50 -2.12 9.84
N VAL A 31 3.30 -2.11 8.78
CA VAL A 31 4.75 -1.90 8.82
C VAL A 31 5.08 -0.60 8.08
N VAL A 32 5.66 0.35 8.82
CA VAL A 32 6.04 1.66 8.32
C VAL A 32 7.47 1.62 7.80
N CYS A 33 7.66 1.99 6.54
CA CYS A 33 8.95 2.11 5.88
C CYS A 33 9.23 3.59 5.59
N HIS A 34 9.83 4.29 6.55
CA HIS A 34 10.32 5.66 6.37
C HIS A 34 11.45 5.68 5.33
N GLY A 35 11.52 6.75 4.53
CA GLY A 35 12.56 6.89 3.52
C GLY A 35 12.40 5.97 2.30
N LEU A 36 11.33 5.16 2.22
CA LEU A 36 11.02 4.38 1.02
C LEU A 36 10.37 5.29 -0.04
N THR A 37 11.15 6.25 -0.55
CA THR A 37 10.75 7.22 -1.57
C THR A 37 11.86 7.38 -2.61
N GLU A 38 11.51 7.92 -3.78
CA GLU A 38 12.50 8.25 -4.82
C GLU A 38 13.43 9.38 -4.39
N ASP A 39 12.93 10.36 -3.62
CA ASP A 39 13.72 11.50 -3.12
C ASP A 39 14.81 11.05 -2.14
N ASP A 40 14.53 10.06 -1.30
CA ASP A 40 15.46 9.56 -0.29
C ASP A 40 16.48 8.55 -0.85
N LEU A 41 16.07 7.70 -1.81
CA LEU A 41 16.87 6.56 -2.28
C LEU A 41 17.46 6.76 -3.69
N GLY A 42 16.92 7.69 -4.47
CA GLY A 42 17.10 7.75 -5.91
C GLY A 42 16.25 6.72 -6.65
N GLN A 43 15.92 7.01 -7.91
CA GLN A 43 14.95 6.24 -8.70
C GLN A 43 15.30 4.75 -8.81
N GLN A 44 16.56 4.42 -9.12
CA GLN A 44 16.99 3.03 -9.31
C GLN A 44 16.86 2.20 -8.03
N SER A 45 17.40 2.73 -6.92
CA SER A 45 17.32 2.07 -5.62
C SER A 45 15.89 1.94 -5.12
N PHE A 46 15.08 2.99 -5.30
CA PHE A 46 13.66 2.95 -4.97
C PHE A 46 12.92 1.84 -5.74
N CYS A 47 13.11 1.74 -7.04
CA CYS A 47 12.50 0.69 -7.86
C CYS A 47 12.93 -0.70 -7.37
N SER A 48 14.21 -0.91 -7.10
CA SER A 48 14.73 -2.18 -6.57
C SER A 48 14.11 -2.54 -5.22
N GLU A 49 14.12 -1.59 -4.28
CA GLU A 49 13.62 -1.78 -2.91
C GLU A 49 12.10 -2.00 -2.87
N MET A 50 11.34 -1.31 -3.73
CA MET A 50 9.90 -1.50 -3.87
C MET A 50 9.55 -2.84 -4.52
N SER A 51 10.26 -3.22 -5.59
CA SER A 51 10.05 -4.51 -6.25
C SER A 51 10.36 -5.66 -5.30
N ALA A 52 11.50 -5.65 -4.62
CA ALA A 52 11.88 -6.70 -3.66
C ALA A 52 10.85 -6.90 -2.53
N ARG A 53 10.30 -5.80 -2.00
CA ARG A 53 9.26 -5.87 -0.95
C ARG A 53 7.94 -6.41 -1.46
N ARG A 54 7.52 -6.01 -2.68
CA ARG A 54 6.30 -6.51 -3.31
C ARG A 54 6.42 -7.97 -3.69
N GLU A 55 7.52 -8.36 -4.33
CA GLU A 55 7.81 -9.76 -4.67
C GLU A 55 7.84 -10.65 -3.43
N TRP A 56 8.44 -10.17 -2.34
CA TRP A 56 8.40 -10.89 -1.07
C TRP A 56 6.96 -11.04 -0.56
N ALA A 57 6.17 -9.97 -0.56
CA ALA A 57 4.80 -10.00 -0.09
C ALA A 57 3.92 -10.94 -0.95
N ASP A 58 4.04 -10.86 -2.27
CA ASP A 58 3.34 -11.72 -3.22
C ASP A 58 3.70 -13.21 -3.05
N ALA A 59 4.94 -13.52 -2.66
CA ALA A 59 5.39 -14.89 -2.47
C ALA A 59 5.09 -15.47 -1.07
N ASN A 60 4.98 -14.63 -0.04
CA ASN A 60 4.92 -15.09 1.36
C ASN A 60 3.59 -14.79 2.06
N CYS A 61 2.84 -13.76 1.63
CA CYS A 61 1.53 -13.44 2.20
C CYS A 61 0.46 -14.37 1.61
N ARG A 62 -0.24 -15.07 2.49
CA ARG A 62 -1.45 -15.84 2.17
C ARG A 62 -2.69 -14.95 2.17
N CYS A 63 -2.64 -13.85 2.92
CA CYS A 63 -3.71 -12.88 2.99
C CYS A 63 -3.41 -11.61 2.19
N ASP A 64 -4.43 -10.78 2.04
CA ASP A 64 -4.33 -9.48 1.36
C ASP A 64 -3.33 -8.56 2.06
N TYR A 65 -2.56 -7.84 1.25
CA TYR A 65 -1.75 -6.69 1.67
C TYR A 65 -2.00 -5.49 0.76
N VAL A 66 -1.73 -4.29 1.27
CA VAL A 66 -1.75 -3.06 0.49
C VAL A 66 -0.57 -2.18 0.85
N VAL A 67 -0.16 -1.33 -0.09
CA VAL A 67 0.91 -0.36 0.11
C VAL A 67 0.35 1.04 -0.06
N GLU A 68 0.57 1.90 0.94
CA GLU A 68 0.04 3.26 0.93
C GLU A 68 1.15 4.30 1.13
N PRO A 69 1.03 5.50 0.52
CA PRO A 69 1.96 6.59 0.74
C PRO A 69 1.85 7.13 2.17
N ILE A 70 2.98 7.41 2.80
CA ILE A 70 3.04 8.20 4.05
C ILE A 70 3.41 9.62 3.68
N ARG A 71 2.62 10.58 4.17
CA ARG A 71 2.86 12.02 3.97
C ARG A 71 3.06 12.71 5.30
N ASP A 72 3.95 13.70 5.32
CA ASP A 72 4.15 14.57 6.49
C ASP A 72 3.03 15.63 6.60
N ARG A 73 3.14 16.51 7.60
CA ARG A 73 2.18 17.62 7.82
C ARG A 73 2.13 18.62 6.66
N GLN A 74 3.16 18.67 5.83
CA GLN A 74 3.25 19.52 4.65
C GLN A 74 2.81 18.78 3.38
N SER A 75 2.19 17.59 3.52
CA SER A 75 1.77 16.71 2.42
C SER A 75 2.91 16.16 1.55
N ARG A 76 4.16 16.30 1.99
CA ARG A 76 5.34 15.75 1.29
C ARG A 76 5.40 14.25 1.52
N LEU A 77 5.82 13.52 0.51
CA LEU A 77 5.96 12.08 0.60
C LEU A 77 7.22 11.73 1.41
N VAL A 78 7.06 10.95 2.48
CA VAL A 78 8.17 10.62 3.41
C VAL A 78 8.36 9.11 3.60
N GLY A 79 7.59 8.30 2.87
CA GLY A 79 7.74 6.86 2.89
C GLY A 79 6.50 6.10 2.40
N ARG A 80 6.43 4.84 2.82
CA ARG A 80 5.34 3.91 2.51
C ARG A 80 4.95 3.12 3.75
N VAL A 81 3.69 2.74 3.84
CA VAL A 81 3.21 1.77 4.82
C VAL A 81 2.71 0.54 4.08
N PHE A 82 3.19 -0.63 4.49
CA PHE A 82 2.65 -1.92 4.08
C PHE A 82 1.64 -2.34 5.14
N ARG A 83 0.37 -2.52 4.76
CA ARG A 83 -0.65 -3.04 5.66
C ARG A 83 -1.01 -4.46 5.26
N PHE A 84 -1.16 -5.30 6.26
CA PHE A 84 -1.42 -6.73 6.13
C PHE A 84 -2.70 -7.07 6.89
N ALA A 85 -3.46 -8.04 6.38
CA ALA A 85 -4.59 -8.59 7.11
C ALA A 85 -4.14 -9.42 8.30
N ASP A 86 -3.00 -10.12 8.18
CA ASP A 86 -2.45 -11.01 9.20
C ASP A 86 -1.23 -10.38 9.91
N ALA A 87 -1.19 -10.55 11.23
CA ALA A 87 -0.13 -9.98 12.07
C ALA A 87 1.20 -10.74 11.97
N ASN A 88 1.17 -12.05 11.73
CA ASN A 88 2.38 -12.84 11.55
C ASN A 88 3.04 -12.53 10.21
N GLU A 89 2.26 -12.27 9.16
CA GLU A 89 2.77 -11.79 7.88
C GLU A 89 3.44 -10.42 8.01
N ALA A 90 2.80 -9.48 8.71
CA ALA A 90 3.40 -8.18 9.02
C ALA A 90 4.69 -8.31 9.83
N PHE A 91 4.71 -9.23 10.81
CA PHE A 91 5.90 -9.51 11.60
C PHE A 91 7.03 -10.09 10.75
N ALA A 92 6.73 -11.10 9.93
CA ALA A 92 7.70 -11.72 9.03
C ALA A 92 8.27 -10.70 8.03
N PHE A 93 7.42 -9.81 7.48
CA PHE A 93 7.84 -8.72 6.61
C PHE A 93 8.83 -7.79 7.32
N LYS A 94 8.49 -7.36 8.54
CA LYS A 94 9.33 -6.47 9.35
C LYS A 94 10.66 -7.11 9.78
N MET A 95 10.72 -8.43 9.90
CA MET A 95 11.98 -9.13 10.18
C MET A 95 12.90 -9.22 8.96
N ARG A 96 12.34 -9.10 7.75
CA ARG A 96 13.09 -9.17 6.49
C ARG A 96 13.59 -7.81 6.00
N PHE A 97 12.88 -6.72 6.31
CA PHE A 97 13.13 -5.36 5.84
C PHE A 97 13.03 -4.34 6.98
#